data_AF-A0A972QFG9-F1
#
_entry.id   AF-A0A972QFG9-F1
#
_cell.length_a   1.000
_cell.length_b   1.000
_cell.length_c   1.000
_cell.angle_alpha   90.00
_cell.angle_beta   90.00
_cell.angle_gamma   90.00
#
_symmetry.space_group_name_H-M   'P 1'
#
loop_
_entity.id
_entity.type
_entity.pdbx_description
1 polymer ?
#
loop_
_entity_poly.entity_id
_entity_poly.type
_entity_poly.pdbx_seq_one_letter_code
_entity_poly.pdbx_strand_id
1 'polypeptide(L)'
;LHIGSFKTLDNTINAVAIFKNMGIESHWHKVFLGEKGTWYRLFTGRFEDKVSAEKFIKDHGLLDSIIVSASWTILVHQSPSPDDFESIRSTLQGKEYDFYIIKTEEAVYKLLTGMFDSKKEAEGVAKKINNLGIEASVVHR
;
A
#
# COMPACT_ATOMS: atom_id res chain seq x y z
N LEU A 1 7.50 -1.26 -6.89
CA LEU A 1 8.34 -2.48 -6.73
C LEU A 1 7.73 -3.35 -5.65
N HIS A 2 7.67 -4.66 -5.83
CA HIS A 2 7.37 -5.64 -4.78
C HIS A 2 8.69 -6.14 -4.22
N ILE A 3 8.94 -5.87 -2.94
CA ILE A 3 10.26 -6.03 -2.30
C ILE A 3 10.30 -7.11 -1.23
N GLY A 4 9.15 -7.75 -0.94
CA GLY A 4 9.08 -8.83 0.03
C GLY A 4 7.67 -9.36 0.24
N SER A 5 7.58 -10.58 0.72
CA SER A 5 6.32 -11.24 1.08
C SER A 5 6.48 -11.95 2.42
N PHE A 6 5.60 -11.68 3.36
CA PHE A 6 5.67 -12.20 4.72
C PHE A 6 4.39 -12.94 5.11
N LYS A 7 4.52 -13.89 6.03
CA LYS A 7 3.39 -14.71 6.52
C LYS A 7 2.60 -14.07 7.66
N THR A 8 3.21 -13.13 8.38
CA THR A 8 2.63 -12.52 9.57
C THR A 8 2.70 -11.00 9.47
N LEU A 9 1.76 -10.33 10.11
CA LEU A 9 1.75 -8.87 10.19
C LEU A 9 3.01 -8.36 10.93
N ASP A 10 3.41 -9.00 12.02
CA ASP A 10 4.59 -8.59 12.80
C ASP A 10 5.87 -8.57 11.96
N ASN A 11 6.11 -9.62 11.16
CA ASN A 11 7.27 -9.65 10.26
C ASN A 11 7.18 -8.57 9.18
N THR A 12 5.98 -8.25 8.74
CA THR A 12 5.74 -7.19 7.76
C THR A 12 6.05 -5.81 8.35
N ILE A 13 5.57 -5.54 9.56
CA ILE A 13 5.83 -4.27 10.28
C ILE A 13 7.32 -4.12 10.56
N ASN A 14 7.99 -5.19 10.99
CA ASN A 14 9.44 -5.19 11.19
C ASN A 14 10.19 -4.88 9.88
N ALA A 15 9.78 -5.47 8.75
CA ALA A 15 10.37 -5.19 7.46
C ALA A 15 10.15 -3.73 7.03
N VAL A 16 8.95 -3.18 7.21
CA VAL A 16 8.66 -1.75 6.96
C VAL A 16 9.60 -0.86 7.76
N ALA A 17 9.82 -1.15 9.05
CA ALA A 17 10.73 -0.39 9.90
C ALA A 17 12.19 -0.47 9.42
N ILE A 18 12.65 -1.64 9.00
CA ILE A 18 14.00 -1.84 8.45
C ILE A 18 14.18 -1.00 7.17
N PHE A 19 13.25 -1.09 6.21
CA PHE A 19 13.33 -0.30 4.98
C PHE A 19 13.25 1.20 5.25
N LYS A 20 12.40 1.63 6.19
CA LYS A 20 12.33 3.03 6.61
C LYS A 20 13.67 3.54 7.15
N ASN A 21 14.39 2.74 7.95
CA ASN A 21 15.73 3.08 8.45
C ASN A 21 16.78 3.17 7.32
N MET A 22 16.51 2.52 6.18
CA MET A 22 17.32 2.62 4.97
C MET A 22 16.88 3.78 4.04
N GLY A 23 15.92 4.61 4.46
CA GLY A 23 15.37 5.70 3.64
C GLY A 23 14.37 5.24 2.57
N ILE A 24 13.87 4.00 2.66
CA ILE A 24 12.96 3.39 1.70
C ILE A 24 11.57 3.33 2.30
N GLU A 25 10.69 4.24 1.88
CA GLU A 25 9.29 4.20 2.25
C GLU A 25 8.61 2.96 1.66
N SER A 26 7.97 2.16 2.49
CA SER A 26 7.38 0.88 2.09
C SER A 26 5.99 0.70 2.68
N HIS A 27 5.09 0.15 1.87
CA HIS A 27 3.68 -0.06 2.17
C HIS A 27 3.30 -1.50 1.83
N TRP A 28 2.30 -2.05 2.50
CA TRP A 28 1.91 -3.45 2.33
C TRP A 28 0.41 -3.62 2.12
N HIS A 29 0.02 -4.79 1.62
CA HIS A 29 -1.37 -5.22 1.66
C HIS A 29 -1.47 -6.71 1.96
N LYS A 30 -2.59 -7.09 2.59
CA LYS A 30 -2.90 -8.47 2.92
C LYS A 30 -3.58 -9.16 1.73
N VAL A 31 -3.10 -10.34 1.36
CA VAL A 31 -3.66 -11.19 0.30
C VAL A 31 -3.86 -12.61 0.81
N PHE A 32 -4.97 -13.25 0.41
CA PHE A 32 -5.24 -14.66 0.71
C PHE A 32 -5.00 -15.51 -0.54
N LEU A 33 -4.05 -16.44 -0.46
CA LEU A 33 -3.58 -17.27 -1.58
C LEU A 33 -4.09 -18.71 -1.49
N GLY A 34 -5.35 -18.91 -1.08
CA GLY A 34 -5.98 -20.23 -0.97
C GLY A 34 -5.28 -21.10 0.06
N GLU A 35 -4.84 -22.30 -0.36
CA GLU A 35 -4.10 -23.25 0.49
C GLU A 35 -2.80 -22.68 1.05
N LYS A 36 -2.19 -21.71 0.35
CA LYS A 36 -0.99 -21.02 0.83
C LYS A 36 -1.29 -20.02 1.96
N GLY A 37 -2.56 -19.84 2.32
CA GLY A 37 -3.01 -18.97 3.41
C GLY A 37 -2.79 -17.49 3.14
N THR A 38 -2.79 -16.73 4.23
CA THR A 38 -2.59 -15.27 4.22
C THR A 38 -1.12 -14.92 4.03
N TRP A 39 -0.88 -13.89 3.21
CA TRP A 39 0.41 -13.26 3.00
C TRP A 39 0.27 -11.74 3.03
N TYR A 40 1.36 -11.07 3.35
CA TYR A 40 1.48 -9.62 3.34
C TYR A 40 2.55 -9.26 2.32
N ARG A 41 2.16 -8.63 1.21
CA ARG A 41 3.10 -8.21 0.16
C ARG A 41 3.54 -6.79 0.44
N LEU A 42 4.84 -6.57 0.43
CA LEU A 42 5.50 -5.31 0.73
C LEU A 42 5.98 -4.64 -0.56
N PHE A 43 5.68 -3.36 -0.72
CA PHE A 43 5.97 -2.59 -1.91
C PHE A 43 6.65 -1.27 -1.57
N THR A 44 7.42 -0.75 -2.52
CA THR A 44 8.00 0.59 -2.45
C THR A 44 7.94 1.30 -3.80
N GLY A 45 7.92 2.63 -3.73
CA GLY A 45 8.08 3.54 -4.85
C GLY A 45 6.94 3.53 -5.87
N ARG A 46 6.90 4.60 -6.66
CA ARG A 46 6.16 4.71 -7.92
C ARG A 46 7.18 5.18 -8.95
N PHE A 47 7.24 4.49 -10.07
CA PHE A 47 8.25 4.70 -11.11
C PHE A 47 7.52 4.99 -12.41
N GLU A 48 8.04 5.95 -13.17
CA GLU A 48 7.48 6.34 -14.46
C GLU A 48 7.66 5.22 -15.49
N ASP A 49 8.79 4.51 -15.41
CA ASP A 49 9.15 3.46 -16.34
C ASP A 49 9.93 2.32 -15.65
N LYS A 50 10.22 1.29 -16.44
CA LYS A 50 11.01 0.13 -15.97
C LYS A 50 12.45 0.53 -15.64
N VAL A 51 13.03 1.46 -16.39
CA VAL A 51 14.45 1.85 -16.27
C VAL A 51 14.71 2.54 -14.92
N SER A 52 13.84 3.46 -14.52
CA SER A 52 13.89 4.12 -13.21
C SER A 52 13.67 3.15 -12.06
N ALA A 53 12.79 2.16 -12.24
CA ALA A 53 12.61 1.08 -11.26
C ALA A 53 13.86 0.18 -11.12
N GLU A 54 14.50 -0.21 -12.24
CA GLU A 54 15.74 -0.98 -12.26
C GLU A 54 16.90 -0.21 -11.63
N LYS A 55 17.00 1.09 -11.91
CA LYS A 55 17.99 1.96 -11.27
C LYS A 55 17.80 2.00 -9.76
N PHE A 56 16.56 2.16 -9.29
CA PHE A 56 16.24 2.17 -7.86
C PHE A 56 16.62 0.85 -7.19
N ILE A 57 16.33 -0.29 -7.82
CA ILE A 57 16.73 -1.63 -7.34
C ILE A 57 18.24 -1.69 -7.13
N LYS A 58 19.02 -1.25 -8.12
CA LYS A 58 20.49 -1.30 -8.07
C LYS A 58 21.05 -0.38 -6.98
N ASP A 59 20.57 0.86 -6.92
CA ASP A 59 21.07 1.87 -5.98
C ASP A 59 20.83 1.48 -4.51
N HIS A 60 19.76 0.72 -4.24
CA HIS A 60 19.36 0.32 -2.90
C HIS A 60 19.62 -1.16 -2.58
N GLY A 61 20.29 -1.91 -3.46
CA GLY A 61 20.62 -3.32 -3.24
C GLY A 61 19.41 -4.25 -3.16
N LEU A 62 18.29 -3.91 -3.78
CA LEU A 62 17.01 -4.64 -3.69
C LEU A 62 16.89 -5.75 -4.74
N LEU A 63 17.95 -6.54 -4.94
CA LEU A 63 18.12 -7.41 -6.12
C LEU A 63 17.02 -8.47 -6.31
N ASP A 64 16.36 -8.90 -5.24
CA ASP A 64 15.26 -9.88 -5.29
C ASP A 64 13.87 -9.24 -5.54
N SER A 65 13.83 -7.94 -5.83
CA SER A 65 12.58 -7.21 -6.06
C SER A 65 11.96 -7.52 -7.42
N ILE A 66 10.63 -7.51 -7.44
CA ILE A 66 9.84 -7.69 -8.65
C ILE A 66 9.28 -6.33 -9.09
N ILE A 67 9.50 -5.97 -10.36
CA ILE A 67 8.84 -4.83 -10.98
C ILE A 67 7.39 -5.23 -11.27
N VAL A 68 6.45 -4.54 -10.64
CA VAL A 68 5.02 -4.82 -10.74
C VAL A 68 4.28 -3.59 -11.26
N SER A 69 3.29 -3.82 -12.12
CA SER A 69 2.37 -2.78 -12.59
C SER A 69 1.18 -2.68 -11.63
N ALA A 70 1.38 -2.06 -10.48
CA ALA A 70 0.34 -1.87 -9.46
C ALA A 70 -0.43 -0.55 -9.70
N SER A 71 -1.24 -0.55 -10.77
CA SER A 71 -1.95 0.64 -11.26
C SER A 71 -3.13 1.08 -10.38
N TRP A 72 -3.59 0.23 -9.46
CA TRP A 72 -4.81 0.48 -8.68
C TRP A 72 -4.50 0.60 -7.19
N THR A 73 -5.15 1.57 -6.55
CA THR A 73 -5.18 1.75 -5.10
C THR A 73 -6.60 2.10 -4.67
N ILE A 74 -6.85 2.20 -3.37
CA ILE A 74 -8.15 2.52 -2.81
C ILE A 74 -8.05 3.85 -2.09
N LEU A 75 -8.84 4.82 -2.54
CA LEU A 75 -9.07 6.07 -1.83
C LEU A 75 -10.10 5.83 -0.73
N VAL A 76 -9.71 6.15 0.50
CA VAL A 76 -10.51 5.91 1.70
C VAL A 76 -11.09 7.23 2.25
N HIS A 77 -10.31 8.30 2.18
CA HIS A 77 -10.75 9.63 2.58
C HIS A 77 -9.90 10.71 1.93
N GLN A 78 -10.43 11.93 1.84
CA GLN A 78 -9.66 13.10 1.45
C GLN A 78 -10.12 14.33 2.23
N SER A 79 -9.18 15.16 2.68
CA SER A 79 -9.46 16.38 3.43
C SER A 79 -8.32 17.40 3.27
N PRO A 80 -8.58 18.71 3.39
CA PRO A 80 -7.53 19.72 3.55
C PRO A 80 -6.63 19.52 4.78
N SER A 81 -7.08 18.77 5.79
CA SER A 81 -6.29 18.45 6.99
C SER A 81 -6.07 16.94 7.15
N PRO A 82 -4.83 16.46 7.31
CA PRO A 82 -4.57 15.04 7.55
C PRO A 82 -5.01 14.59 8.96
N ASP A 83 -5.29 15.52 9.87
CA ASP A 83 -5.78 15.24 11.23
C ASP A 83 -7.21 14.66 11.21
N ASP A 84 -7.96 14.90 10.14
CA ASP A 84 -9.31 14.35 9.96
C ASP A 84 -9.30 12.83 9.72
N PHE A 85 -8.12 12.21 9.58
CA PHE A 85 -7.99 10.81 9.21
C PHE A 85 -7.95 9.87 10.43
N GLU A 86 -7.84 10.36 11.66
CA GLU A 86 -7.50 9.53 12.83
C GLU A 86 -8.50 8.40 13.11
N SER A 87 -9.81 8.66 13.00
CA SER A 87 -10.84 7.62 13.19
C SER A 87 -10.78 6.54 12.11
N ILE A 88 -10.52 6.94 10.87
CA ILE A 88 -10.42 6.05 9.70
C ILE A 88 -9.14 5.21 9.80
N ARG A 89 -8.00 5.83 10.15
CA ARG A 89 -6.73 5.13 10.37
C ARG A 89 -6.85 4.07 11.45
N SER A 90 -7.46 4.42 12.59
CA SER A 90 -7.68 3.47 13.69
C SER A 90 -8.52 2.27 13.24
N THR A 91 -9.55 2.52 12.42
CA THR A 91 -10.40 1.46 11.86
C THR A 91 -9.64 0.57 10.87
N LEU A 92 -8.84 1.16 9.98
CA LEU A 92 -8.00 0.42 9.02
C LEU A 92 -6.97 -0.45 9.75
N GLN A 93 -6.25 0.11 10.73
CA GLN A 93 -5.27 -0.62 11.55
C GLN A 93 -5.91 -1.79 12.28
N GLY A 94 -7.06 -1.58 12.92
CA GLY A 94 -7.82 -2.63 13.61
C GLY A 94 -8.31 -3.76 12.71
N LYS A 95 -8.28 -3.58 11.38
CA LYS A 95 -8.61 -4.60 10.38
C LYS A 95 -7.40 -5.08 9.56
N GLU A 96 -6.20 -4.68 9.97
CA GLU A 96 -4.92 -4.97 9.32
C GLU A 96 -4.90 -4.49 7.86
N TYR A 97 -5.36 -3.27 7.62
CA TYR A 97 -5.08 -2.54 6.40
C TYR A 97 -3.96 -1.54 6.65
N ASP A 98 -2.93 -1.60 5.83
CA ASP A 98 -1.95 -0.53 5.74
C ASP A 98 -2.58 0.73 5.14
N PHE A 99 -1.95 1.88 5.34
CA PHE A 99 -2.39 3.12 4.71
C PHE A 99 -1.23 4.09 4.52
N TYR A 100 -1.40 4.98 3.55
CA TYR A 100 -0.45 6.04 3.28
C TYR A 100 -1.17 7.31 2.86
N ILE A 101 -0.48 8.44 3.04
CA ILE A 101 -1.05 9.76 2.76
C ILE A 101 -0.23 10.41 1.66
N ILE A 102 -0.92 10.93 0.66
CA ILE A 102 -0.32 11.79 -0.35
C ILE A 102 -0.93 13.19 -0.23
N LYS A 103 -0.10 14.21 -0.46
CA LYS A 103 -0.56 15.59 -0.63
C LYS A 103 -0.71 15.85 -2.12
N THR A 104 -1.87 16.36 -2.54
CA THR A 104 -2.11 16.78 -3.91
C THR A 104 -1.60 18.21 -4.15
N GLU A 105 -1.50 18.59 -5.42
CA GLU A 105 -1.15 19.96 -5.83
C GLU A 105 -2.14 21.01 -5.29
N GLU A 106 -3.40 20.62 -5.09
CA GLU A 106 -4.48 21.46 -4.54
C GLU A 106 -4.43 21.59 -3.00
N ALA A 107 -3.33 21.18 -2.36
CA ALA A 107 -3.17 21.15 -0.90
C ALA A 107 -4.21 20.27 -0.17
N VAL A 108 -4.80 19.30 -0.86
CA VAL A 108 -5.68 18.29 -0.27
C VAL A 108 -4.86 17.04 0.06
N TYR A 109 -5.10 16.45 1.22
CA TYR A 109 -4.51 15.17 1.60
C TYR A 109 -5.46 14.04 1.21
N LYS A 110 -4.91 12.94 0.70
CA LYS A 110 -5.65 11.71 0.38
C LYS A 110 -5.11 10.57 1.24
N LEU A 111 -6.00 9.89 1.95
CA LEU A 111 -5.72 8.65 2.65
C LEU A 111 -5.99 7.48 1.71
N LEU A 112 -4.93 6.73 1.40
CA LEU A 112 -4.94 5.64 0.44
C LEU A 112 -4.60 4.32 1.13
N THR A 113 -5.06 3.20 0.57
CA THR A 113 -4.69 1.86 1.04
C THR A 113 -4.52 0.87 -0.11
N GLY A 114 -3.53 -0.01 0.07
CA GLY A 114 -3.24 -1.12 -0.83
C GLY A 114 -2.67 -0.72 -2.19
N MET A 115 -2.06 -1.71 -2.85
CA MET A 115 -1.44 -1.59 -4.16
C MET A 115 -1.79 -2.84 -4.96
N PHE A 116 -2.50 -2.68 -6.07
CA PHE A 116 -3.07 -3.79 -6.83
C PHE A 116 -2.75 -3.66 -8.32
N ASP A 117 -2.38 -4.78 -8.95
CA ASP A 117 -2.30 -4.90 -10.40
C ASP A 117 -3.68 -5.11 -11.04
N SER A 118 -4.60 -5.72 -10.29
CA SER A 118 -5.96 -6.01 -10.69
C SER A 118 -6.97 -5.04 -10.08
N LYS A 119 -7.72 -4.32 -10.94
CA LYS A 119 -8.85 -3.48 -10.52
C LYS A 119 -9.89 -4.30 -9.74
N LYS A 120 -10.19 -5.51 -10.20
CA LYS A 120 -11.18 -6.40 -9.58
C LYS A 120 -10.77 -6.79 -8.14
N GLU A 121 -9.48 -6.99 -7.90
CA GLU A 121 -8.97 -7.26 -6.56
C GLU A 121 -9.13 -6.02 -5.66
N ALA A 122 -8.74 -4.85 -6.16
CA ALA A 122 -8.93 -3.59 -5.45
C ALA A 122 -10.41 -3.32 -5.13
N GLU A 123 -11.33 -3.58 -6.07
CA GLU A 123 -12.77 -3.44 -5.86
C GLU A 123 -13.31 -4.40 -4.78
N GLY A 124 -12.79 -5.64 -4.75
CA GLY A 124 -13.12 -6.61 -3.72
C GLY A 124 -12.68 -6.16 -2.32
N VAL A 125 -11.51 -5.52 -2.19
CA VAL A 125 -11.03 -4.96 -0.93
C VAL A 125 -11.80 -3.68 -0.58
N ALA A 126 -12.04 -2.79 -1.54
CA ALA A 126 -12.83 -1.56 -1.32
C ALA A 126 -14.24 -1.90 -0.80
N LYS A 127 -14.89 -2.93 -1.34
CA LYS A 127 -16.19 -3.41 -0.81
C LYS A 127 -16.12 -3.87 0.65
N LYS A 128 -15.03 -4.53 1.06
CA LYS A 128 -14.83 -4.93 2.46
C LYS A 128 -14.63 -3.71 3.36
N ILE A 129 -13.94 -2.68 2.88
CA ILE A 129 -13.76 -1.42 3.62
C ILE A 129 -15.08 -0.63 3.70
N ASN A 130 -15.86 -0.60 2.62
CA ASN A 130 -17.21 -0.03 2.63
C ASN A 130 -18.12 -0.66 3.69
N ASN A 131 -18.02 -1.98 3.90
CA ASN A 131 -18.77 -2.67 4.96
C ASN A 131 -18.33 -2.28 6.39
N LEU A 132 -17.25 -1.52 6.55
CA LEU A 132 -16.82 -0.93 7.83
C LEU A 132 -17.42 0.48 8.05
N GLY A 133 -18.27 0.96 7.15
CA GLY A 133 -18.85 2.31 7.22
C GLY A 133 -17.93 3.41 6.66
N ILE A 134 -16.93 3.04 5.85
CA ILE A 134 -15.99 3.98 5.24
C ILE A 134 -16.22 4.03 3.74
N GLU A 135 -16.47 5.21 3.18
CA GLU A 135 -16.69 5.41 1.74
C GLU A 135 -15.40 5.23 0.92
N ALA A 136 -15.10 3.98 0.56
CA ALA A 136 -13.91 3.60 -0.18
C ALA A 136 -14.17 3.45 -1.68
N SER A 137 -13.27 4.01 -2.50
CA SER A 137 -13.34 3.96 -3.97
C SER A 137 -12.01 3.54 -4.58
N VAL A 138 -12.06 2.78 -5.68
CA VAL A 138 -10.85 2.36 -6.41
C VAL A 138 -10.42 3.47 -7.36
N VAL A 139 -9.16 3.88 -7.25
CA VAL A 139 -8.58 4.95 -8.06
C VAL A 139 -7.29 4.48 -8.72
N HIS A 140 -6.91 5.18 -9.79
CA HIS A 140 -5.61 4.97 -10.43
C HIS A 140 -4.51 5.55 -9.55
N ARG A 141 -3.43 4.79 -9.37
CA ARG A 141 -2.27 5.21 -8.59
C ARG A 141 -1.36 6.14 -9.37
#